data_AF-A0A7Y2XDP7-F1
#
_entry.id   AF-A0A7Y2XDP7-F1
#
_cell.length_a   1.000
_cell.length_b   1.000
_cell.length_c   1.000
_cell.angle_alpha   90.00
_cell.angle_beta   90.00
_cell.angle_gamma   90.00
#
_symmetry.space_group_name_H-M   'P 1'
#
loop_
_entity.id
_entity.type
_entity.pdbx_description
1 polymer ?
#
loop_
_entity_poly.entity_id
_entity_poly.type
_entity_poly.pdbx_seq_one_letter_code
_entity_poly.pdbx_strand_id
1 'polypeptide(L)'
;MTLTTIITLIIIGLLAGILSGLVGVGGGIIMVPLFVIFLGLTQHNAQGLSLAVMLPPVTFLAVYNYQTAGDGGNIDWKVALIVSVLFIIGGFIGSKIALQIDQRMLKRIFGVMMLIVAIKLIFTK
;
A
#
# COMPACT_ATOMS: atom_id res chain seq x y z
N MET A 1 -5.09 -24.76 -0.82
CA MET A 1 -4.42 -23.88 0.18
C MET A 1 -4.53 -24.54 1.54
N THR A 2 -3.49 -24.46 2.37
CA THR A 2 -3.58 -25.00 3.74
C THR A 2 -4.41 -24.07 4.62
N LEU A 3 -4.98 -24.60 5.71
CA LEU A 3 -5.72 -23.79 6.69
C LEU A 3 -4.84 -22.64 7.23
N THR A 4 -3.57 -22.93 7.52
CA THR A 4 -2.59 -21.94 7.96
C THR A 4 -2.44 -20.79 6.96
N THR A 5 -2.35 -21.09 5.66
CA THR A 5 -2.26 -20.06 4.62
C THR A 5 -3.49 -19.15 4.61
N ILE A 6 -4.69 -19.72 4.76
CA ILE A 6 -5.94 -18.95 4.79
C ILE A 6 -5.95 -18.01 6.00
N ILE A 7 -5.60 -18.51 7.19
CA ILE A 7 -5.52 -17.71 8.41
C ILE A 7 -4.52 -16.56 8.24
N THR A 8 -3.33 -16.84 7.69
CA THR A 8 -2.32 -15.81 7.41
C THR A 8 -2.87 -14.72 6.49
N LEU A 9 -3.58 -15.07 5.42
CA LEU A 9 -4.17 -14.09 4.50
C LEU A 9 -5.26 -13.23 5.16
N ILE A 10 -6.10 -13.82 6.01
CA ILE A 10 -7.11 -13.09 6.78
C ILE A 10 -6.43 -12.05 7.68
N ILE A 11 -5.39 -12.46 8.41
CA ILE A 11 -4.64 -11.56 9.30
C ILE A 11 -3.99 -10.43 8.51
N ILE A 12 -3.32 -10.74 7.38
CA ILE A 12 -2.68 -9.73 6.53
C ILE A 12 -3.72 -8.74 6.00
N GLY A 13 -4.85 -9.22 5.49
CA GLY A 13 -5.91 -8.37 4.96
C GLY A 13 -6.52 -7.45 6.01
N LEU A 14 -6.82 -7.97 7.20
CA LEU A 14 -7.35 -7.17 8.31
C LEU A 14 -6.35 -6.13 8.79
N LEU A 15 -5.09 -6.50 9.01
CA LEU A 15 -4.05 -5.57 9.45
C LEU A 15 -3.81 -4.49 8.39
N ALA A 16 -3.69 -4.86 7.12
CA ALA A 16 -3.51 -3.90 6.03
C ALA A 16 -4.71 -2.96 5.91
N GLY A 17 -5.94 -3.46 6.03
CA GLY A 17 -7.16 -2.66 5.97
C GLY A 17 -7.29 -1.67 7.15
N ILE A 18 -7.09 -2.15 8.38
CA ILE A 18 -7.16 -1.31 9.59
C ILE A 18 -6.10 -0.21 9.52
N LEU A 19 -4.85 -0.56 9.21
CA LEU A 19 -3.76 0.41 9.13
C LEU A 19 -3.91 1.36 7.95
N SER A 20 -4.41 0.89 6.81
CA SER A 20 -4.71 1.75 5.66
C SER A 20 -5.82 2.75 5.98
N GLY A 21 -6.85 2.34 6.73
CA GLY A 21 -7.90 3.24 7.20
C GLY A 21 -7.42 4.23 8.26
N LEU A 22 -6.53 3.83 9.16
CA LEU A 22 -6.00 4.67 10.25
C LEU A 22 -4.98 5.71 9.76
N VAL A 23 -4.07 5.30 8.88
CA VAL A 23 -2.89 6.10 8.48
C VAL A 23 -3.07 6.71 7.09
N GLY A 24 -4.05 6.24 6.30
CA GLY A 24 -4.29 6.72 4.93
C GLY A 24 -3.27 6.22 3.90
N VAL A 25 -2.30 5.39 4.29
CA VAL A 25 -1.33 4.78 3.38
C VAL A 25 -1.96 3.53 2.78
N GLY A 26 -2.02 3.45 1.43
CA GLY A 26 -2.46 2.25 0.73
C GLY A 26 -1.72 1.02 1.26
N GLY A 27 -2.48 -0.01 1.69
CA GLY A 27 -1.99 -1.12 2.55
C GLY A 27 -0.79 -1.92 2.05
N GLY A 28 -0.24 -1.64 0.85
CA GLY A 28 0.97 -2.23 0.30
C GLY A 28 2.21 -2.13 1.21
N ILE A 29 2.34 -1.05 2.00
CA ILE A 29 3.42 -0.90 3.01
C ILE A 29 3.40 -2.06 4.02
N ILE A 30 2.22 -2.57 4.35
CA ILE A 30 2.03 -3.68 5.28
C ILE A 30 2.00 -5.03 4.53
N MET A 31 1.27 -5.11 3.41
CA MET A 31 1.09 -6.35 2.66
C MET A 31 2.41 -6.90 2.09
N VAL A 32 3.22 -6.05 1.45
CA VAL A 32 4.47 -6.50 0.79
C VAL A 32 5.43 -7.22 1.75
N PRO A 33 5.84 -6.64 2.90
CA PRO A 33 6.73 -7.34 3.81
C PRO A 33 6.08 -8.60 4.40
N LEU A 34 4.78 -8.59 4.70
CA LEU A 34 4.10 -9.76 5.24
C LEU A 34 4.01 -10.91 4.23
N PHE A 35 3.78 -10.62 2.95
CA PHE A 35 3.82 -11.65 1.90
C PHE A 35 5.22 -12.24 1.71
N VAL A 36 6.27 -11.41 1.80
CA VAL A 36 7.66 -11.91 1.71
C VAL A 36 8.00 -12.78 2.92
N ILE A 37 7.69 -12.34 4.13
CA ILE A 37 8.08 -13.00 5.37
C ILE A 37 7.24 -14.25 5.65
N PHE A 38 5.92 -14.16 5.51
CA PHE A 38 5.01 -15.24 5.93
C PHE A 38 4.56 -16.16 4.79
N LEU A 39 4.57 -15.69 3.54
CA LEU A 39 4.21 -16.50 2.38
C LEU A 39 5.41 -16.85 1.48
N GLY A 40 6.62 -16.36 1.82
CA GLY A 40 7.85 -16.66 1.08
C GLY A 40 7.85 -16.10 -0.35
N LEU A 41 7.01 -15.10 -0.64
CA LEU A 41 6.96 -14.52 -1.99
C LEU A 41 8.25 -13.76 -2.31
N THR A 42 8.62 -13.78 -3.59
CA THR A 42 9.66 -12.89 -4.12
C THR A 42 9.20 -11.42 -3.98
N GLN A 43 10.17 -10.50 -3.93
CA GLN A 43 9.85 -9.06 -3.81
C GLN A 43 8.91 -8.58 -4.93
N HIS A 44 9.15 -9.03 -6.17
CA HIS A 44 8.31 -8.73 -7.34
C HIS A 44 6.90 -9.29 -7.19
N ASN A 45 6.76 -10.56 -6.79
CA ASN A 45 5.45 -11.19 -6.62
C ASN A 45 4.66 -10.54 -5.49
N ALA A 46 5.31 -10.20 -4.38
CA ALA A 46 4.68 -9.52 -3.25
C ALA A 46 4.14 -8.14 -3.65
N GLN A 47 4.93 -7.35 -4.38
CA GLN A 47 4.48 -6.05 -4.89
C GLN A 47 3.33 -6.19 -5.87
N GLY A 48 3.45 -7.07 -6.87
CA GLY A 48 2.41 -7.33 -7.85
C GLY A 48 1.09 -7.78 -7.20
N LEU A 49 1.16 -8.70 -6.22
CA LEU A 49 -0.01 -9.13 -5.47
C LEU A 49 -0.62 -7.99 -4.66
N SER A 50 0.20 -7.16 -4.00
CA SER A 50 -0.32 -6.01 -3.25
C SER A 50 -1.04 -5.00 -4.16
N LEU A 51 -0.52 -4.75 -5.36
CA LEU A 51 -1.14 -3.86 -6.35
C LEU A 51 -2.44 -4.46 -6.88
N ALA A 52 -2.48 -5.77 -7.11
CA ALA A 52 -3.70 -6.48 -7.50
C ALA A 52 -4.79 -6.41 -6.41
N VAL A 53 -4.41 -6.53 -5.13
CA VAL A 53 -5.33 -6.35 -3.99
C VAL A 53 -5.86 -4.92 -3.91
N MET A 54 -5.10 -3.93 -4.38
CA MET A 54 -5.50 -2.52 -4.42
C MET A 54 -6.31 -2.14 -5.69
N LEU A 55 -6.47 -3.06 -6.65
CA LEU A 55 -7.24 -2.80 -7.88
C LEU A 55 -8.75 -2.66 -7.62
N PRO A 56 -9.40 -3.51 -6.80
CA PRO A 56 -10.75 -3.23 -6.32
C PRO A 56 -10.78 -1.97 -5.46
N PRO A 57 -11.96 -1.34 -5.26
CA PRO A 57 -12.11 -0.13 -4.46
C PRO A 57 -12.03 -0.44 -2.95
N VAL A 58 -10.94 -1.05 -2.50
CA VAL A 58 -10.76 -1.57 -1.13
C VAL A 58 -10.73 -0.49 -0.05
N THR A 59 -10.47 0.77 -0.43
CA THR A 59 -10.49 1.93 0.47
C THR A 59 -11.80 2.71 0.42
N PHE A 60 -12.78 2.31 -0.40
CA PHE A 60 -14.03 3.07 -0.60
C PHE A 60 -14.78 3.36 0.71
N LEU A 61 -14.90 2.36 1.59
CA LEU A 61 -15.57 2.54 2.88
C LEU A 61 -14.82 3.51 3.80
N ALA A 62 -13.48 3.52 3.76
CA ALA A 62 -12.68 4.48 4.51
C ALA A 62 -12.90 5.90 3.96
N VAL A 63 -12.88 6.07 2.63
CA VAL A 63 -13.20 7.34 1.95
C VAL A 63 -14.59 7.84 2.34
N TYR A 64 -15.59 6.97 2.38
CA TYR A 64 -16.95 7.31 2.82
C TYR A 64 -16.98 7.83 4.27
N ASN A 65 -16.28 7.16 5.18
CA ASN A 65 -16.19 7.60 6.58
C ASN A 65 -15.52 8.97 6.69
N TYR A 66 -14.43 9.21 5.95
CA TYR A 66 -13.77 10.51 5.94
C TYR A 66 -14.65 11.60 5.33
N GLN A 67 -15.37 11.32 4.24
CA GLN A 67 -16.24 12.31 3.60
C GLN A 67 -17.46 12.69 4.45
N THR A 68 -17.94 11.78 5.30
CA THR A 68 -19.12 12.00 6.17
C THR A 68 -18.76 12.45 7.58
N ALA A 69 -17.47 12.61 7.90
CA ALA A 69 -16.98 12.99 9.24
C ALA A 69 -17.27 14.45 9.64
N GLY A 70 -17.91 15.26 8.78
CA GLY A 70 -18.21 16.67 9.05
C GLY A 70 -16.94 17.52 9.06
N ASP A 71 -16.74 18.32 10.11
CA ASP A 71 -15.62 19.29 10.21
C ASP A 71 -14.22 18.63 10.22
N GLY A 72 -14.15 17.31 10.46
CA GLY A 72 -12.90 16.54 10.49
C GLY A 72 -12.51 15.89 9.16
N GLY A 73 -13.36 15.95 8.13
CA GLY A 73 -13.10 15.24 6.88
C GLY A 73 -13.84 15.84 5.70
N ASN A 74 -13.09 16.58 4.88
CA ASN A 74 -13.60 17.11 3.63
C ASN A 74 -12.59 16.80 2.53
N ILE A 75 -12.92 15.84 1.67
CA ILE A 75 -12.01 15.40 0.60
C ILE A 75 -12.11 16.39 -0.55
N ASP A 76 -10.99 16.99 -0.94
CA ASP A 76 -10.92 17.74 -2.18
C ASP A 76 -10.88 16.77 -3.38
N TRP A 77 -12.06 16.58 -3.98
CA TRP A 77 -12.24 15.69 -5.11
C TRP A 77 -11.49 16.14 -6.37
N LYS A 78 -11.19 17.42 -6.53
CA LYS A 78 -10.38 17.91 -7.66
C LYS A 78 -8.94 17.46 -7.50
N VAL A 79 -8.37 17.63 -6.31
CA VAL A 79 -7.03 17.15 -5.99
C VAL A 79 -6.97 15.63 -6.13
N ALA A 80 -7.94 14.91 -5.56
CA ALA A 80 -8.01 13.46 -5.65
C ALA A 80 -8.02 12.96 -7.10
N LEU A 81 -8.81 13.59 -7.99
CA LEU A 81 -8.91 13.20 -9.39
C LEU A 81 -7.61 13.48 -10.16
N ILE A 82 -7.03 14.68 -10.00
CA ILE A 82 -5.76 15.04 -10.67
C ILE A 82 -4.64 14.08 -10.26
N VAL A 83 -4.50 13.84 -8.94
CA VAL A 83 -3.48 12.94 -8.41
C VAL A 83 -3.72 11.51 -8.87
N SER A 84 -4.96 11.03 -8.89
CA SER A 84 -5.29 9.66 -9.33
C SER A 84 -4.93 9.42 -10.79
N VAL A 85 -5.20 10.38 -11.67
CA VAL A 85 -4.84 10.27 -13.11
C VAL A 85 -3.32 10.19 -13.27
N LEU A 86 -2.57 11.06 -12.59
CA LEU A 86 -1.11 11.04 -12.65
C LEU A 86 -0.52 9.79 -11.97
N PHE A 87 -1.18 9.29 -10.93
CA PHE A 87 -0.81 8.07 -10.22
C PHE A 87 -0.87 6.84 -11.14
N ILE A 88 -1.86 6.74 -12.04
CA ILE A 88 -1.93 5.67 -13.03
C ILE A 88 -0.68 5.67 -13.92
N ILE A 89 -0.29 6.85 -14.43
CA ILE A 89 0.88 7.01 -15.29
C ILE A 89 2.16 6.67 -14.52
N GLY A 90 2.30 7.23 -13.32
CA GLY A 90 3.45 7.00 -12.44
C GLY A 90 3.59 5.54 -12.02
N GLY A 91 2.48 4.86 -11.70
CA GLY A 91 2.45 3.45 -11.37
C GLY A 91 2.84 2.56 -12.55
N PHE A 92 2.38 2.86 -13.75
CA PHE A 92 2.79 2.16 -14.96
C PHE A 92 4.30 2.29 -15.23
N ILE A 93 4.82 3.51 -15.22
CA ILE A 93 6.26 3.76 -15.43
C ILE A 93 7.09 3.12 -14.30
N GLY A 94 6.68 3.33 -13.06
CA GLY A 94 7.36 2.82 -11.87
C GLY A 94 7.41 1.29 -11.84
N SER A 95 6.33 0.60 -12.22
CA SER A 95 6.32 -0.87 -12.32
C SER A 95 7.28 -1.39 -13.38
N LYS A 96 7.40 -0.74 -14.55
CA LYS A 96 8.39 -1.12 -15.57
C LYS A 96 9.83 -1.00 -15.05
N ILE A 97 10.13 0.10 -14.35
CA ILE A 97 11.45 0.32 -13.74
C ILE A 97 11.69 -0.73 -12.65
N ALA A 98 10.71 -0.97 -11.77
CA ALA A 98 10.83 -1.93 -10.68
C ALA A 98 11.17 -3.33 -11.20
N LEU A 99 10.47 -3.80 -12.24
CA LEU A 99 10.70 -5.13 -12.85
C LEU A 99 12.11 -5.31 -13.44
N GLN A 100 12.83 -4.24 -13.75
CA GLN A 100 14.21 -4.28 -14.22
C GLN A 100 15.25 -4.33 -13.09
N ILE A 101 14.84 -4.05 -11.85
CA ILE A 101 15.72 -4.05 -10.68
C ILE A 101 15.69 -5.45 -10.04
N ASP A 102 16.84 -5.95 -9.62
CA ASP A 102 16.92 -7.22 -8.91
C ASP A 102 16.20 -7.15 -7.55
N GLN A 103 15.71 -8.30 -7.07
CA GLN A 103 14.86 -8.35 -5.88
C GLN A 103 15.54 -7.83 -4.61
N ARG A 104 16.87 -8.02 -4.49
CA ARG A 104 17.62 -7.60 -3.30
C ARG A 104 17.76 -6.08 -3.28
N MET A 105 18.08 -5.48 -4.43
CA MET A 105 18.14 -4.03 -4.55
C MET A 105 16.76 -3.39 -4.36
N LEU A 106 15.71 -3.96 -4.96
CA LEU A 106 14.35 -3.44 -4.82
C LEU A 106 13.84 -3.50 -3.37
N LYS A 107 14.18 -4.57 -2.64
CA LYS A 107 13.91 -4.68 -1.21
C LYS A 107 14.64 -3.59 -0.40
N ARG A 108 15.90 -3.28 -0.74
CA ARG A 108 16.66 -2.20 -0.08
C ARG A 108 16.06 -0.83 -0.38
N ILE A 109 15.72 -0.55 -1.64
CA ILE A 109 15.06 0.70 -2.04
C ILE A 109 13.78 0.90 -1.24
N PHE A 110 12.93 -0.12 -1.18
CA PHE A 110 11.68 -0.07 -0.42
C PHE A 110 11.92 0.16 1.08
N GLY A 111 12.87 -0.54 1.69
CA GLY A 111 13.21 -0.36 3.11
C GLY A 111 13.78 1.03 3.42
N VAL A 112 14.67 1.56 2.59
CA VAL A 112 15.22 2.92 2.75
C VAL A 112 14.13 3.96 2.58
N MET A 113 13.23 3.80 1.60
CA MET A 113 12.07 4.67 1.42
C MET A 113 11.19 4.68 2.67
N MET A 114 10.89 3.51 3.25
CA MET A 114 10.14 3.41 4.50
C MET A 114 10.82 4.13 5.67
N LEU A 115 12.15 3.98 5.82
CA LEU A 115 12.90 4.69 6.85
C LEU A 115 12.84 6.21 6.66
N ILE A 116 13.01 6.70 5.44
CA ILE A 116 12.91 8.13 5.13
C ILE A 116 11.52 8.66 5.49
N VAL A 117 10.46 7.94 5.10
CA VAL A 117 9.08 8.32 5.41
C VAL A 117 8.85 8.33 6.93
N ALA A 118 9.30 7.30 7.64
CA ALA A 118 9.16 7.22 9.09
C ALA A 118 9.88 8.38 9.80
N ILE A 119 11.13 8.67 9.42
CA ILE A 119 11.90 9.79 9.96
C ILE A 119 11.17 11.11 9.69
N LYS A 120 10.71 11.34 8.46
CA LYS A 120 9.98 12.56 8.12
C LYS A 120 8.69 12.71 8.91
N LEU A 121 7.90 11.67 9.07
CA LEU A 121 6.65 11.75 9.82
C LEU A 121 6.86 12.01 11.32
N ILE A 122 7.97 11.54 11.91
CA ILE A 122 8.25 11.71 13.34
C ILE A 122 8.90 13.07 13.64
N PHE A 123 9.82 13.53 12.77
CA PHE A 123 10.70 14.66 13.07
C PHE A 123 10.43 15.92 12.25
N THR A 124 9.55 15.87 11.25
CA THR A 124 9.11 17.08 10.54
C THR A 124 8.02 17.77 11.35
N LYS A 125 8.09 19.11 11.44
CA LYS A 125 7.09 19.96 12.11
C LYS A 125 5.71 19.81 11.50
#